data_AF-A0A1Y0EGJ1-F1
#
_entry.id   AF-A0A1Y0EGJ1-F1
#
_cell.length_a   1.000
_cell.length_b   1.000
_cell.length_c   1.000
_cell.angle_alpha   90.00
_cell.angle_beta   90.00
_cell.angle_gamma   90.00
#
_symmetry.space_group_name_H-M   'P 1'
#
loop_
_entity.id
_entity.type
_entity.pdbx_description
1 polymer ?
#
loop_
_entity_poly.entity_id
_entity_poly.type
_entity_poly.pdbx_seq_one_letter_code
_entity_poly.pdbx_strand_id
1 'polypeptide(L)'
;MSTDATYQALRALKLDGMADVFAELAAQNAKASLDPTQWVSHMVAREKSIRDARRLQSRLRAARLRQADATMDKVDFTAERTLDRPAFEALRGGAWIETHRTVLMSGPCGVGKSFLACALGHEACKHDKSVLYFRMPQLFAELANAKQAGTYDRLFNKIKRTDVLILDDWGPDLMTAAQRRDLMEIVDARYERKSTVITSQLPFEKWYDIIADPTLADAILDRLVHQAYRFDLAGVSMRKAPVDVKKDIPSAKPSFGRLLSKPAHPANR
;
A
#
# COMPACT_ATOMS: atom_id res chain seq x y z
N MET A 1 -19.22 -13.21 -44.64
CA MET A 1 -17.89 -12.58 -44.52
C MET A 1 -16.84 -13.66 -44.61
N SER A 2 -15.69 -13.42 -45.25
CA SER A 2 -14.55 -14.35 -45.20
C SER A 2 -13.91 -14.36 -43.81
N THR A 3 -13.15 -15.41 -43.48
CA THR A 3 -12.37 -15.49 -42.24
C THR A 3 -11.45 -14.27 -42.10
N ASP A 4 -10.75 -13.91 -43.17
CA ASP A 4 -9.87 -12.73 -43.18
C ASP A 4 -10.65 -11.42 -42.93
N ALA A 5 -11.80 -11.21 -43.59
CA ALA A 5 -12.62 -10.02 -43.36
C ALA A 5 -13.11 -9.91 -41.91
N THR A 6 -13.44 -11.04 -41.28
CA THR A 6 -13.87 -11.08 -39.87
C THR A 6 -12.72 -10.76 -38.92
N TYR A 7 -11.53 -11.32 -39.16
CA TYR A 7 -10.33 -11.02 -38.40
C TYR A 7 -9.97 -9.53 -38.46
N GLN A 8 -9.96 -8.94 -39.66
CA GLN A 8 -9.68 -7.52 -39.85
C GLN A 8 -10.74 -6.64 -39.18
N ALA A 9 -12.03 -7.02 -39.24
CA ALA A 9 -13.08 -6.30 -38.54
C ALA A 9 -12.89 -6.32 -37.01
N LEU A 10 -12.53 -7.47 -36.42
CA LEU A 10 -12.25 -7.58 -34.98
C LEU A 10 -11.06 -6.69 -34.56
N ARG A 11 -9.99 -6.65 -35.36
CA ARG A 11 -8.85 -5.74 -35.14
C ARG A 11 -9.26 -4.27 -35.24
N ALA A 12 -10.06 -3.91 -36.24
CA ALA A 12 -10.54 -2.53 -36.42
C ALA A 12 -11.40 -2.06 -35.22
N LEU A 13 -12.16 -2.97 -34.62
CA LEU A 13 -12.94 -2.73 -33.40
C LEU A 13 -12.11 -2.74 -32.10
N LYS A 14 -10.79 -2.95 -32.18
CA LYS A 14 -9.88 -3.11 -31.02
C LYS A 14 -10.28 -4.28 -30.11
N LEU A 15 -10.76 -5.36 -30.71
CA LEU A 15 -11.06 -6.64 -30.06
C LEU A 15 -9.90 -7.61 -30.30
N ASP A 16 -8.70 -7.21 -29.88
CA ASP A 16 -7.44 -7.91 -30.16
C ASP A 16 -7.46 -9.38 -29.73
N GLY A 17 -7.95 -9.65 -28.52
CA GLY A 17 -8.02 -11.00 -27.96
C GLY A 17 -9.05 -11.87 -28.67
N MET A 18 -10.16 -11.28 -29.12
CA MET A 18 -11.13 -12.01 -29.96
C MET A 18 -10.53 -12.33 -31.32
N ALA A 19 -9.79 -11.40 -31.91
CA ALA A 19 -9.15 -11.60 -33.21
C ALA A 19 -8.10 -12.72 -33.15
N ASP A 20 -7.27 -12.75 -32.10
CA ASP A 20 -6.26 -13.79 -31.89
C ASP A 20 -6.91 -15.18 -31.78
N VAL A 21 -7.89 -15.33 -30.88
CA VAL A 21 -8.58 -16.62 -30.69
C VAL A 21 -9.36 -17.03 -31.93
N PHE A 22 -9.98 -16.08 -32.64
CA PHE A 22 -10.67 -16.36 -33.89
C PHE A 22 -9.72 -16.93 -34.96
N ALA A 23 -8.52 -16.37 -35.11
CA ALA A 23 -7.52 -16.87 -36.04
C ALA A 23 -7.01 -18.27 -35.64
N GLU A 24 -6.74 -18.50 -34.35
CA GLU A 24 -6.35 -19.81 -33.81
C GLU A 24 -7.42 -20.88 -34.07
N LEU A 25 -8.68 -20.58 -33.74
CA LEU A 25 -9.81 -21.50 -33.92
C LEU A 25 -10.11 -21.75 -35.39
N ALA A 26 -10.06 -20.74 -36.25
CA ALA A 26 -10.24 -20.90 -37.69
C ALA A 26 -9.17 -21.80 -38.33
N ALA A 27 -7.93 -21.75 -37.83
CA ALA A 27 -6.86 -22.65 -38.27
C ALA A 27 -7.05 -24.09 -37.75
N GLN A 28 -7.60 -24.26 -36.54
CA GLN A 28 -7.85 -25.57 -35.91
C GLN A 28 -9.10 -26.28 -36.44
N ASN A 29 -10.13 -25.54 -36.87
CA ASN A 29 -11.40 -26.08 -37.39
C ASN A 29 -11.25 -26.88 -38.69
N ALA A 30 -10.06 -26.91 -39.31
CA ALA A 30 -9.75 -27.90 -40.32
C ALA A 30 -9.75 -29.35 -39.77
N LYS A 31 -9.80 -29.56 -38.44
CA LYS A 31 -9.61 -30.88 -37.81
C LYS A 31 -10.62 -31.31 -36.73
N ALA A 32 -11.49 -30.46 -36.18
CA ALA A 32 -12.50 -30.88 -35.19
C ALA A 32 -13.71 -29.92 -35.09
N SER A 33 -14.94 -30.44 -34.93
CA SER A 33 -16.16 -29.64 -34.78
C SER A 33 -16.37 -29.17 -33.33
N LEU A 34 -15.94 -27.96 -33.01
CA LEU A 34 -16.29 -27.29 -31.75
C LEU A 34 -17.66 -26.60 -31.86
N ASP A 35 -18.39 -26.51 -30.75
CA ASP A 35 -19.66 -25.79 -30.64
C ASP A 35 -19.45 -24.27 -30.86
N PRO A 36 -20.20 -23.61 -31.77
CA PRO A 36 -20.14 -22.17 -31.99
C PRO A 36 -20.27 -21.32 -30.72
N THR A 37 -21.01 -21.78 -29.73
CA THR A 37 -21.16 -21.07 -28.44
C THR A 37 -19.86 -21.06 -27.64
N GLN A 38 -19.11 -22.17 -27.69
CA GLN A 38 -17.80 -22.28 -27.04
C GLN A 38 -16.77 -21.38 -27.72
N TRP A 39 -16.84 -21.22 -29.04
CA TRP A 39 -15.98 -20.29 -29.78
C TRP A 39 -16.13 -18.87 -29.28
N VAL A 40 -17.37 -18.36 -29.27
CA VAL A 40 -17.65 -17.00 -28.82
C VAL A 40 -17.24 -16.84 -27.35
N SER A 41 -17.51 -17.84 -26.52
CA SER A 41 -17.12 -17.82 -25.10
C SER A 41 -15.61 -17.71 -24.91
N HIS A 42 -14.80 -18.47 -25.66
CA HIS A 42 -13.34 -18.39 -25.60
C HIS A 42 -12.81 -17.05 -26.12
N MET A 43 -13.36 -16.55 -27.23
CA MET A 43 -12.99 -15.25 -27.79
C MET A 43 -13.27 -14.12 -26.78
N VAL A 44 -14.48 -14.08 -26.21
CA VAL A 44 -14.88 -13.08 -25.22
C VAL A 44 -14.05 -13.20 -23.95
N ALA A 45 -13.78 -14.42 -23.47
CA ALA A 45 -12.96 -14.64 -22.28
C ALA A 45 -11.53 -14.09 -22.46
N ARG A 46 -10.90 -14.33 -23.62
CA ARG A 46 -9.57 -13.78 -23.92
C ARG A 46 -9.58 -12.26 -23.96
N GLU A 47 -10.53 -11.67 -24.67
CA GLU A 47 -10.64 -10.21 -24.77
C GLU A 47 -10.88 -9.56 -23.40
N LYS A 48 -11.79 -10.13 -22.60
CA LYS A 48 -12.05 -9.69 -21.23
C LYS A 48 -10.78 -9.74 -20.39
N SER A 49 -10.05 -10.86 -20.40
CA SER A 49 -8.80 -11.03 -19.66
C SER A 49 -7.75 -9.98 -20.03
N ILE A 50 -7.55 -9.71 -21.33
CA ILE A 50 -6.63 -8.66 -21.79
C ILE A 50 -7.06 -7.27 -21.32
N ARG A 51 -8.36 -6.95 -21.41
CA ARG A 51 -8.88 -5.65 -20.96
C ARG A 51 -8.75 -5.47 -19.45
N ASP A 52 -9.07 -6.49 -18.67
CA ASP A 52 -8.97 -6.45 -17.22
C ASP A 52 -7.51 -6.28 -16.78
N ALA A 53 -6.58 -7.00 -17.41
CA ALA A 53 -5.15 -6.85 -17.16
C ALA A 53 -4.65 -5.44 -17.50
N ARG A 54 -5.06 -4.86 -18.64
CA ARG A 54 -4.71 -3.48 -19.04
C ARG A 54 -5.28 -2.46 -18.04
N ARG A 55 -6.53 -2.64 -17.59
CA ARG A 55 -7.19 -1.76 -16.60
C ARG A 55 -6.47 -1.82 -15.25
N LEU A 56 -6.16 -3.02 -14.75
CA LEU A 56 -5.39 -3.20 -13.53
C LEU A 56 -4.02 -2.52 -13.63
N GLN A 57 -3.28 -2.77 -14.72
CA GLN A 57 -1.97 -2.16 -14.94
C GLN A 57 -2.05 -0.63 -14.98
N SER A 58 -3.07 -0.07 -15.63
CA SER A 58 -3.30 1.37 -15.68
C SER A 58 -3.56 1.94 -14.28
N ARG A 59 -4.39 1.30 -13.46
CA ARG A 59 -4.65 1.72 -12.08
C ARG A 59 -3.41 1.62 -11.20
N LEU A 60 -2.65 0.54 -11.28
CA LEU A 60 -1.40 0.38 -10.52
C LEU A 60 -0.38 1.46 -10.89
N ARG A 61 -0.25 1.80 -12.17
CA ARG A 61 0.61 2.92 -12.63
C ARG A 61 0.11 4.26 -12.10
N ALA A 62 -1.19 4.50 -12.12
CA ALA A 62 -1.79 5.73 -11.60
C ALA A 62 -1.65 5.86 -10.07
N ALA A 63 -1.69 4.74 -9.35
CA ALA A 63 -1.57 4.68 -7.90
C ALA A 63 -0.22 5.12 -7.36
N ARG A 64 0.85 4.91 -8.15
CA ARG A 64 2.24 5.27 -7.77
C ARG A 64 2.64 4.72 -6.40
N LEU A 65 2.24 3.48 -6.11
CA LEU A 65 2.59 2.79 -4.87
C LEU A 65 4.11 2.76 -4.70
N ARG A 66 4.61 3.08 -3.50
CA ARG A 66 6.07 3.07 -3.23
C ARG A 66 6.69 1.69 -3.45
N GLN A 67 5.94 0.64 -3.11
CA GLN A 67 6.34 -0.75 -3.32
C GLN A 67 5.33 -1.40 -4.25
N ALA A 68 5.60 -1.33 -5.55
CA ALA A 68 4.67 -1.79 -6.59
C ALA A 68 4.40 -3.31 -6.54
N ASP A 69 5.32 -4.07 -5.95
CA ASP A 69 5.24 -5.52 -5.84
C ASP A 69 4.63 -5.99 -4.51
N ALA A 70 4.28 -5.06 -3.61
CA ALA A 70 3.60 -5.35 -2.35
C ALA A 70 2.15 -5.78 -2.64
N THR A 71 1.85 -7.03 -2.29
CA THR A 71 0.54 -7.65 -2.48
C THR A 71 0.12 -8.35 -1.20
N MET A 72 -1.18 -8.55 -1.01
CA MET A 72 -1.72 -9.24 0.16
C MET A 72 -1.15 -10.67 0.30
N ASP A 73 -0.77 -11.32 -0.80
CA ASP A 73 -0.21 -12.69 -0.81
C ASP A 73 1.26 -12.74 -0.38
N LYS A 74 1.98 -11.61 -0.45
CA LYS A 74 3.37 -11.48 0.01
C LYS A 74 3.49 -10.95 1.43
N VAL A 75 2.38 -10.78 2.14
CA VAL A 75 2.40 -10.35 3.54
C VAL A 75 2.91 -11.49 4.40
N ASP A 76 4.08 -11.31 5.01
CA ASP A 76 4.60 -12.24 6.00
C ASP A 76 3.85 -12.06 7.33
N PHE A 77 3.08 -13.07 7.69
CA PHE A 77 2.36 -13.18 8.96
C PHE A 77 3.12 -14.00 10.02
N THR A 78 4.24 -14.61 9.65
CA THR A 78 5.13 -15.34 10.57
C THR A 78 6.21 -14.46 11.17
N ALA A 79 6.44 -13.29 10.59
CA ALA A 79 7.34 -12.28 11.11
C ALA A 79 7.04 -11.94 12.57
N GLU A 80 8.08 -11.70 13.36
CA GLU A 80 7.98 -11.28 14.76
C GLU A 80 7.48 -9.83 14.88
N ARG A 81 6.19 -9.64 14.58
CA ARG A 81 5.46 -8.38 14.75
C ARG A 81 4.03 -8.62 15.22
N THR A 82 3.46 -7.65 15.92
CA THR A 82 2.01 -7.69 16.20
C THR A 82 1.25 -7.26 14.96
N LEU A 83 0.53 -8.20 14.36
CA LEU A 83 -0.45 -7.94 13.30
C LEU A 83 -1.61 -8.91 13.51
N ASP A 84 -2.81 -8.38 13.78
CA ASP A 84 -4.03 -9.19 13.81
C ASP A 84 -4.32 -9.69 12.39
N ARG A 85 -3.95 -10.96 12.13
CA ARG A 85 -4.09 -11.59 10.82
C ARG A 85 -5.56 -11.68 10.39
N PRO A 86 -6.50 -12.23 11.18
CA PRO A 86 -7.92 -12.23 10.83
C PRO A 86 -8.44 -10.84 10.46
N ALA A 87 -8.16 -9.82 11.27
CA ALA A 87 -8.64 -8.46 11.01
C ALA A 87 -8.02 -7.86 9.74
N PHE A 88 -6.73 -8.08 9.50
CA PHE A 88 -6.07 -7.57 8.30
C PHE A 88 -6.48 -8.31 7.02
N GLU A 89 -6.59 -9.64 7.06
CA GLU A 89 -7.05 -10.43 5.93
C GLU A 89 -8.50 -10.13 5.56
N ALA A 90 -9.36 -9.77 6.51
CA ALA A 90 -10.73 -9.33 6.23
C ALA A 90 -10.79 -8.10 5.30
N LEU A 91 -9.75 -7.25 5.29
CA LEU A 91 -9.67 -6.09 4.39
C LEU A 91 -9.45 -6.48 2.92
N ARG A 92 -8.99 -7.70 2.63
CA ARG A 92 -8.76 -8.22 1.27
C ARG A 92 -10.04 -8.17 0.43
N GLY A 93 -11.20 -8.38 1.04
CA GLY A 93 -12.50 -8.37 0.34
C GLY A 93 -12.96 -6.98 -0.11
N GLY A 94 -12.28 -5.90 0.26
CA GLY A 94 -12.62 -4.54 -0.20
C GLY A 94 -13.89 -3.94 0.43
N ALA A 95 -14.60 -4.66 1.30
CA ALA A 95 -15.82 -4.18 1.95
C ALA A 95 -15.63 -2.85 2.69
N TRP A 96 -14.45 -2.66 3.31
CA TRP A 96 -14.08 -1.41 3.99
C TRP A 96 -14.06 -0.20 3.06
N ILE A 97 -13.80 -0.39 1.75
CA ILE A 97 -13.80 0.67 0.72
C ILE A 97 -15.24 1.11 0.42
N GLU A 98 -16.15 0.14 0.30
CA GLU A 98 -17.57 0.39 0.04
C GLU A 98 -18.25 1.08 1.22
N THR A 99 -17.84 0.73 2.45
CA THR A 99 -18.33 1.39 3.67
C THR A 99 -17.51 2.62 4.06
N HIS A 100 -16.62 3.10 3.19
CA HIS A 100 -15.84 4.34 3.37
C HIS A 100 -15.02 4.41 4.67
N ARG A 101 -14.53 3.26 5.14
CA ARG A 101 -13.77 3.15 6.40
C ARG A 101 -12.31 3.55 6.20
N THR A 102 -11.71 4.01 7.29
CA THR A 102 -10.29 4.35 7.36
C THR A 102 -9.49 3.14 7.84
N VAL A 103 -8.24 3.02 7.41
CA VAL A 103 -7.28 2.05 7.96
C VAL A 103 -6.09 2.81 8.51
N LEU A 104 -5.83 2.67 9.80
CA LEU A 104 -4.76 3.36 10.51
C LEU A 104 -3.72 2.33 10.96
N MET A 105 -2.45 2.58 10.66
CA MET A 105 -1.34 1.70 11.04
C MET A 105 -0.26 2.50 11.77
N SER A 106 0.00 2.16 13.02
CA SER A 106 1.07 2.73 13.86
C SER A 106 2.16 1.69 14.12
N GLY A 107 3.35 2.12 14.51
CA GLY A 107 4.42 1.20 14.94
C GLY A 107 5.84 1.71 14.66
N PRO A 108 6.91 1.05 15.15
CA PRO A 108 8.27 1.50 14.94
C PRO A 108 8.73 1.35 13.47
N CYS A 109 9.86 1.96 13.12
CA CYS A 109 10.40 1.87 11.76
C CYS A 109 10.74 0.41 11.38
N GLY A 110 10.40 0.02 10.15
CA GLY A 110 10.80 -1.27 9.59
C GLY A 110 9.84 -2.45 9.82
N VAL A 111 8.76 -2.31 10.60
CA VAL A 111 7.77 -3.39 10.86
C VAL A 111 6.77 -3.64 9.70
N GLY A 112 7.00 -3.03 8.54
CA GLY A 112 6.21 -3.28 7.32
C GLY A 112 4.96 -2.43 7.10
N LYS A 113 4.71 -1.35 7.87
CA LYS A 113 3.54 -0.46 7.67
C LYS A 113 3.32 -0.02 6.22
N SER A 114 4.34 0.58 5.59
CA SER A 114 4.24 1.04 4.19
C SER A 114 4.00 -0.12 3.21
N PHE A 115 4.52 -1.31 3.51
CA PHE A 115 4.28 -2.52 2.71
C PHE A 115 2.82 -2.94 2.82
N LEU A 116 2.28 -3.01 4.04
CA LEU A 116 0.87 -3.35 4.28
C LEU A 116 -0.08 -2.36 3.59
N ALA A 117 0.21 -1.06 3.68
CA ALA A 117 -0.57 -0.03 2.99
C ALA A 117 -0.50 -0.19 1.46
N CYS A 118 0.69 -0.46 0.89
CA CYS A 118 0.82 -0.74 -0.54
C CYS A 118 0.09 -2.03 -0.94
N ALA A 119 0.13 -3.09 -0.12
CA ALA A 119 -0.59 -4.34 -0.36
C ALA A 119 -2.10 -4.13 -0.40
N LEU A 120 -2.66 -3.33 0.51
CA LEU A 120 -4.08 -2.92 0.46
C LEU A 120 -4.40 -2.09 -0.78
N GLY A 121 -3.52 -1.14 -1.16
CA GLY A 121 -3.67 -0.36 -2.38
C GLY A 121 -3.64 -1.21 -3.65
N HIS A 122 -2.77 -2.20 -3.69
CA HIS A 122 -2.70 -3.15 -4.80
C HIS A 122 -3.98 -4.00 -4.86
N GLU A 123 -4.47 -4.50 -3.72
CA GLU A 123 -5.71 -5.28 -3.67
C GLU A 123 -6.92 -4.45 -4.07
N ALA A 124 -6.99 -3.18 -3.65
CA ALA A 124 -8.01 -2.24 -4.10
C ALA A 124 -7.99 -2.05 -5.63
N CYS A 125 -6.81 -1.96 -6.24
CA CYS A 125 -6.69 -1.89 -7.70
C CYS A 125 -7.23 -3.15 -8.41
N LYS A 126 -7.06 -4.34 -7.80
CA LYS A 126 -7.65 -5.60 -8.31
C LYS A 126 -9.18 -5.58 -8.24
N HIS A 127 -9.75 -4.94 -7.22
CA HIS A 127 -11.19 -4.69 -7.07
C HIS A 127 -11.69 -3.49 -7.88
N ASP A 128 -11.00 -3.14 -8.97
CA ASP A 128 -11.34 -2.03 -9.88
C ASP A 128 -11.39 -0.63 -9.23
N LYS A 129 -10.89 -0.46 -8.00
CA LYS A 129 -10.87 0.81 -7.27
C LYS A 129 -9.67 1.67 -7.65
N SER A 130 -9.89 2.98 -7.74
CA SER A 130 -8.82 3.95 -7.95
C SER A 130 -8.03 4.17 -6.66
N VAL A 131 -6.70 4.21 -6.77
CA VAL A 131 -5.80 4.40 -5.62
C VAL A 131 -4.85 5.55 -5.90
N LEU A 132 -4.46 6.28 -4.87
CA LEU A 132 -3.35 7.23 -4.89
C LEU A 132 -2.52 7.06 -3.63
N TYR A 133 -1.21 7.07 -3.79
CA TYR A 133 -0.26 7.01 -2.70
C TYR A 133 0.53 8.31 -2.63
N PHE A 134 0.65 8.85 -1.43
CA PHE A 134 1.56 9.93 -1.11
C PHE A 134 2.27 9.66 0.21
N ARG A 135 3.55 10.04 0.29
CA ARG A 135 4.15 10.34 1.58
C ARG A 135 3.66 11.72 2.03
N MET A 136 3.28 11.86 3.30
CA MET A 136 2.72 13.11 3.84
C MET A 136 3.59 14.34 3.55
N PRO A 137 4.92 14.34 3.77
CA PRO A 137 5.75 15.50 3.41
C PRO A 137 5.73 15.85 1.92
N GLN A 138 5.67 14.84 1.04
CA GLN A 138 5.60 15.05 -0.42
C GLN A 138 4.24 15.59 -0.83
N LEU A 139 3.15 15.10 -0.25
CA LEU A 139 1.81 15.64 -0.48
C LEU A 139 1.75 17.12 -0.14
N PHE A 140 2.26 17.53 1.02
CA PHE A 140 2.27 18.94 1.42
C PHE A 140 3.09 19.81 0.47
N ALA A 141 4.26 19.33 0.02
CA ALA A 141 5.05 20.03 -0.98
C ALA A 141 4.30 20.16 -2.33
N GLU A 142 3.64 19.09 -2.78
CA GLU A 142 2.85 19.12 -4.01
C GLU A 142 1.65 20.08 -3.92
N LEU A 143 0.94 20.12 -2.78
CA LEU A 143 -0.17 21.05 -2.56
C LEU A 143 0.31 22.50 -2.52
N ALA A 144 1.43 22.78 -1.85
CA ALA A 144 2.02 24.12 -1.81
C ALA A 144 2.43 24.59 -3.21
N ASN A 145 3.10 23.73 -3.98
CA ASN A 145 3.47 24.02 -5.37
C ASN A 145 2.24 24.21 -6.26
N ALA A 146 1.20 23.38 -6.09
CA ALA A 146 -0.04 23.50 -6.86
C ALA A 146 -0.77 24.81 -6.58
N LYS A 147 -0.74 25.34 -5.35
CA LYS A 147 -1.26 26.67 -5.02
C LYS A 147 -0.51 27.77 -5.75
N GLN A 148 0.83 27.73 -5.72
CA GLN A 148 1.66 28.71 -6.43
C GLN A 148 1.44 28.67 -7.95
N ALA A 149 1.25 27.47 -8.51
CA ALA A 149 1.03 27.26 -9.93
C ALA A 149 -0.44 27.42 -10.38
N GLY A 150 -1.38 27.75 -9.48
CA GLY A 150 -2.81 27.86 -9.80
C GLY A 150 -3.47 26.53 -10.21
N THR A 151 -2.90 25.38 -9.83
CA THR A 151 -3.38 24.04 -10.17
C THR A 151 -3.89 23.25 -8.96
N TYR A 152 -4.06 23.91 -7.81
CA TYR A 152 -4.53 23.31 -6.56
C TYR A 152 -5.81 22.51 -6.74
N ASP A 153 -6.85 23.10 -7.33
CA ASP A 153 -8.15 22.46 -7.52
C ASP A 153 -8.05 21.16 -8.32
N ARG A 154 -7.12 21.08 -9.28
CA ARG A 154 -6.91 19.87 -10.07
C ARG A 154 -6.34 18.75 -9.21
N LEU A 155 -5.33 19.05 -8.39
CA LEU A 155 -4.73 18.08 -7.47
C LEU A 155 -5.73 17.67 -6.37
N PHE A 156 -6.40 18.65 -5.76
CA PHE A 156 -7.39 18.43 -4.72
C PHE A 156 -8.57 17.58 -5.23
N ASN A 157 -9.14 17.90 -6.40
CA ASN A 157 -10.21 17.09 -6.99
C ASN A 157 -9.75 15.67 -7.34
N LYS A 158 -8.51 15.50 -7.77
CA LYS A 158 -7.92 14.18 -8.00
C LYS A 158 -7.89 13.38 -6.69
N ILE A 159 -7.36 13.96 -5.61
CA ILE A 159 -7.31 13.33 -4.28
C ILE A 159 -8.71 13.02 -3.76
N LYS A 160 -9.65 13.97 -3.85
CA LYS A 160 -11.03 13.84 -3.38
C LYS A 160 -11.79 12.70 -4.06
N ARG A 161 -11.60 12.50 -5.37
CA ARG A 161 -12.37 11.53 -6.16
C ARG A 161 -11.83 10.09 -6.07
N THR A 162 -10.56 9.91 -5.73
CA THR A 162 -9.94 8.59 -5.63
C THR A 162 -10.58 7.74 -4.53
N ASP A 163 -10.84 6.47 -4.83
CA ASP A 163 -11.50 5.52 -3.91
C ASP A 163 -10.68 5.27 -2.65
N VAL A 164 -9.37 5.02 -2.81
CA VAL A 164 -8.43 4.84 -1.70
C VAL A 164 -7.27 5.82 -1.77
N LEU A 165 -7.15 6.68 -0.76
CA LEU A 165 -5.98 7.55 -0.58
C LEU A 165 -5.06 6.95 0.48
N ILE A 166 -3.81 6.70 0.14
CA ILE A 166 -2.79 6.23 1.06
C ILE A 166 -1.89 7.40 1.44
N LEU A 167 -1.84 7.72 2.73
CA LEU A 167 -1.00 8.73 3.34
C LEU A 167 0.05 8.05 4.21
N ASP A 168 1.25 7.89 3.68
CA ASP A 168 2.36 7.20 4.35
C ASP A 168 3.25 8.21 5.09
N ASP A 169 3.88 7.75 6.18
CA ASP A 169 4.77 8.55 7.03
C ASP A 169 4.11 9.81 7.64
N TRP A 170 2.97 9.61 8.29
CA TRP A 170 2.36 10.61 9.16
C TRP A 170 3.25 10.96 10.35
N GLY A 171 3.44 12.26 10.57
CA GLY A 171 3.93 12.84 11.82
C GLY A 171 5.41 12.67 12.18
N PRO A 172 6.39 12.70 11.25
CA PRO A 172 7.79 12.89 11.67
C PRO A 172 8.01 14.29 12.28
N ASP A 173 7.27 15.30 11.84
CA ASP A 173 7.42 16.71 12.22
C ASP A 173 6.08 17.35 12.56
N LEU A 174 6.10 18.44 13.35
CA LEU A 174 4.92 19.27 13.60
C LEU A 174 4.40 19.89 12.29
N MET A 175 3.08 19.87 12.11
CA MET A 175 2.47 20.46 10.93
C MET A 175 2.48 21.98 11.00
N THR A 176 2.76 22.64 9.87
CA THR A 176 2.56 24.09 9.73
C THR A 176 1.08 24.44 9.61
N ALA A 177 0.68 25.67 9.90
CA ALA A 177 -0.71 26.10 9.79
C ALA A 177 -1.33 25.85 8.40
N ALA A 178 -0.54 25.97 7.33
CA ALA A 178 -1.00 25.66 5.97
C ALA A 178 -1.25 24.16 5.78
N GLN A 179 -0.33 23.31 6.25
CA GLN A 179 -0.44 21.85 6.15
C GLN A 179 -1.65 21.30 6.92
N ARG A 180 -1.93 21.84 8.11
CA ARG A 180 -3.10 21.44 8.91
C ARG A 180 -4.41 21.77 8.19
N ARG A 181 -4.50 22.95 7.56
CA ARG A 181 -5.66 23.35 6.76
C ARG A 181 -5.83 22.47 5.54
N ASP A 182 -4.76 22.22 4.80
CA ASP A 182 -4.75 21.31 3.65
C ASP A 182 -5.21 19.89 4.03
N LEU A 183 -4.72 19.38 5.15
CA LEU A 183 -5.12 18.08 5.65
C LEU A 183 -6.58 18.05 6.08
N MET A 184 -7.05 19.09 6.77
CA MET A 184 -8.45 19.23 7.16
C MET A 184 -9.37 19.22 5.92
N GLU A 185 -9.05 19.99 4.88
CA GLU A 185 -9.84 19.99 3.65
C GLU A 185 -9.89 18.61 2.97
N ILE A 186 -8.76 17.89 2.95
CA ILE A 186 -8.70 16.53 2.39
C ILE A 186 -9.55 15.56 3.22
N VAL A 187 -9.39 15.57 4.54
CA VAL A 187 -10.11 14.66 5.44
C VAL A 187 -11.61 14.94 5.40
N ASP A 188 -12.03 16.20 5.48
CA ASP A 188 -13.43 16.60 5.44
C ASP A 188 -14.09 16.26 4.09
N ALA A 189 -13.39 16.48 2.97
CA ALA A 189 -13.92 16.15 1.65
C ALA A 189 -14.14 14.65 1.44
N ARG A 190 -13.38 13.80 2.15
CA ARG A 190 -13.36 12.33 2.01
C ARG A 190 -14.16 11.60 3.09
N TYR A 191 -14.39 12.23 4.23
CA TYR A 191 -15.13 11.66 5.35
C TYR A 191 -16.49 11.12 4.89
N GLU A 192 -16.80 9.87 5.28
CA GLU A 192 -18.01 9.12 4.89
C GLU A 192 -18.28 9.02 3.37
N ARG A 193 -17.25 9.22 2.53
CA ARG A 193 -17.39 9.19 1.06
C ARG A 193 -16.33 8.34 0.36
N LYS A 194 -15.11 8.32 0.90
CA LYS A 194 -13.95 7.63 0.32
C LYS A 194 -13.01 7.14 1.42
N SER A 195 -12.32 6.05 1.18
CA SER A 195 -11.48 5.42 2.19
C SER A 195 -10.07 5.98 2.23
N THR A 196 -9.49 6.06 3.42
CA THR A 196 -8.11 6.55 3.61
C THR A 196 -7.30 5.52 4.37
N VAL A 197 -6.06 5.31 3.95
CA VAL A 197 -5.08 4.49 4.69
C VAL A 197 -3.99 5.41 5.20
N ILE A 198 -3.71 5.40 6.49
CA ILE A 198 -2.65 6.23 7.07
C ILE A 198 -1.65 5.33 7.79
N THR A 199 -0.36 5.57 7.55
CA THR A 199 0.70 4.95 8.33
C THR A 199 1.46 6.00 9.14
N SER A 200 1.84 5.68 10.37
CA SER A 200 2.69 6.53 11.19
C SER A 200 3.72 5.72 11.94
N GLN A 201 4.86 6.36 12.21
CA GLN A 201 5.84 5.82 13.15
C GLN A 201 5.54 6.23 14.60
N LEU A 202 4.61 7.16 14.79
CA LEU A 202 4.16 7.61 16.10
C LEU A 202 2.93 6.82 16.55
N PRO A 203 2.85 6.51 17.86
CA PRO A 203 1.62 6.06 18.50
C PRO A 203 0.45 7.01 18.21
N PHE A 204 -0.76 6.48 18.13
CA PHE A 204 -1.96 7.25 17.78
C PHE A 204 -2.22 8.40 18.75
N GLU A 205 -1.84 8.24 20.02
CA GLU A 205 -2.01 9.25 21.08
C GLU A 205 -1.21 10.52 20.79
N LYS A 206 -0.09 10.41 20.05
CA LYS A 206 0.77 11.55 19.70
C LYS A 206 0.30 12.31 18.47
N TRP A 207 -0.71 11.81 17.74
CA TRP A 207 -1.13 12.45 16.49
C TRP A 207 -1.76 13.82 16.73
N TYR A 208 -2.40 14.01 17.90
CA TYR A 208 -2.96 15.29 18.33
C TYR A 208 -1.87 16.37 18.41
N ASP A 209 -0.76 16.04 19.07
CA ASP A 209 0.38 16.93 19.28
C ASP A 209 1.05 17.33 17.97
N ILE A 210 1.10 16.41 17.00
CA ILE A 210 1.70 16.67 15.67
C ILE A 210 0.91 17.71 14.87
N ILE A 211 -0.41 17.72 15.00
CA ILE A 211 -1.25 18.72 14.33
C ILE A 211 -1.03 20.09 14.99
N ALA A 212 -0.75 20.15 16.29
CA ALA A 212 -0.37 21.37 17.02
C ALA A 212 -1.37 22.54 16.87
N ASP A 213 -2.67 22.21 16.78
CA ASP A 213 -3.82 23.11 16.83
C ASP A 213 -5.00 22.32 17.41
N PRO A 214 -5.49 22.63 18.62
CA PRO A 214 -6.51 21.82 19.29
C PRO A 214 -7.78 21.63 18.46
N THR A 215 -8.29 22.73 17.87
CA THR A 215 -9.55 22.73 17.11
C THR A 215 -9.44 21.87 15.85
N LEU A 216 -8.36 22.04 15.08
CA LEU A 216 -8.14 21.24 13.88
C LEU A 216 -7.77 19.80 14.22
N ALA A 217 -7.03 19.57 15.31
CA ALA A 217 -6.67 18.24 15.75
C ALA A 217 -7.92 17.42 16.10
N ASP A 218 -8.82 17.99 16.90
CA ASP A 218 -10.11 17.36 17.21
C ASP A 218 -10.90 17.05 15.93
N ALA A 219 -11.06 18.03 15.04
CA ALA A 219 -11.85 17.86 13.82
C ALA A 219 -11.27 16.81 12.85
N ILE A 220 -9.95 16.79 12.68
CA ILE A 220 -9.24 15.85 11.79
C ILE A 220 -9.28 14.44 12.38
N LEU A 221 -8.92 14.29 13.66
CA LEU A 221 -8.80 12.99 14.29
C LEU A 221 -10.16 12.34 14.47
N ASP A 222 -11.20 13.10 14.85
CA ASP A 222 -12.58 12.60 14.93
C ASP A 222 -13.00 11.92 13.62
N ARG A 223 -12.82 12.61 12.49
CA ARG A 223 -13.16 12.07 11.15
C ARG A 223 -12.31 10.87 10.75
N LEU A 224 -11.02 10.86 11.08
CA LEU A 224 -10.13 9.75 10.73
C LEU A 224 -10.38 8.51 11.58
N VAL A 225 -10.74 8.70 12.85
CA VAL A 225 -10.86 7.65 13.86
C VAL A 225 -12.25 7.04 13.91
N HIS A 226 -13.31 7.83 13.68
CA HIS A 226 -14.70 7.43 13.95
C HIS A 226 -15.07 6.06 13.36
N GLN A 227 -14.61 5.75 12.15
CA GLN A 227 -14.79 4.43 11.51
C GLN A 227 -13.47 3.84 11.00
N ALA A 228 -12.50 3.68 11.90
CA ALA A 228 -11.17 3.17 11.56
C ALA A 228 -10.95 1.71 11.98
N TYR A 229 -10.36 0.92 11.07
CA TYR A 229 -9.56 -0.23 11.46
C TYR A 229 -8.21 0.26 11.97
N ARG A 230 -7.80 -0.18 13.15
CA ARG A 230 -6.54 0.25 13.77
C ARG A 230 -5.61 -0.94 13.95
N PHE A 231 -4.39 -0.81 13.44
CA PHE A 231 -3.32 -1.79 13.60
C PHE A 231 -2.15 -1.11 14.29
N ASP A 232 -1.90 -1.49 15.55
CA ASP A 232 -0.70 -1.08 16.27
C ASP A 232 0.37 -2.16 16.16
N LEU A 233 1.34 -1.90 15.30
CA LEU A 233 2.40 -2.84 14.98
C LEU A 233 3.58 -2.62 15.93
N ALA A 234 3.99 -3.65 16.64
CA ALA A 234 5.23 -3.75 17.39
C ALA A 234 6.10 -4.84 16.76
N GLY A 235 7.40 -4.86 17.04
CA GLY A 235 8.30 -5.89 16.54
C GLY A 235 9.61 -5.34 16.00
N VAL A 236 10.47 -6.26 15.54
CA VAL A 236 11.77 -5.92 14.97
C VAL A 236 11.66 -5.43 13.53
N SER A 237 12.64 -4.66 13.09
CA SER A 237 12.70 -4.18 11.71
C SER A 237 12.88 -5.34 10.73
N MET A 238 11.92 -5.52 9.83
CA MET A 238 11.94 -6.52 8.76
C MET A 238 12.90 -6.17 7.61
N ARG A 239 13.54 -4.99 7.65
CA ARG A 239 14.54 -4.59 6.65
C ARG A 239 15.89 -5.27 6.87
N LYS A 240 16.14 -5.73 8.10
CA LYS A 240 17.26 -6.60 8.40
C LYS A 240 16.80 -8.01 8.07
N ALA A 241 17.35 -8.61 7.02
CA ALA A 241 17.32 -10.07 6.91
C ALA A 241 17.86 -10.64 8.25
N PRO A 242 17.41 -11.83 8.69
CA PRO A 242 18.09 -12.50 9.78
C PRO A 242 19.56 -12.54 9.40
N VAL A 243 20.41 -11.88 10.17
CA VAL A 243 21.83 -12.19 10.11
C VAL A 243 21.87 -13.65 10.53
N ASP A 244 22.25 -14.54 9.61
CA ASP A 244 22.67 -15.89 9.97
C ASP A 244 23.86 -15.72 10.93
N VAL A 245 23.55 -15.57 12.21
CA VAL A 245 24.52 -15.75 13.27
C VAL A 245 24.74 -17.25 13.30
N LYS A 246 25.64 -17.73 12.44
CA LYS A 246 26.37 -18.97 12.72
C LYS A 246 26.86 -18.82 14.15
N LYS A 247 26.28 -19.60 15.06
CA LYS A 247 26.80 -19.79 16.41
C LYS A 247 28.13 -20.52 16.28
N ASP A 248 29.17 -19.81 15.89
CA ASP A 248 30.54 -20.21 16.20
C ASP A 248 30.68 -19.98 17.70
N ILE A 249 30.49 -21.05 18.47
CA ILE A 249 30.79 -21.09 19.89
C ILE A 249 32.32 -21.10 20.01
N PRO A 250 32.98 -20.08 20.57
CA PRO A 250 34.35 -20.24 21.02
C PRO A 250 34.27 -20.79 22.44
N SER A 251 34.48 -22.08 22.58
CA SER A 251 34.74 -22.71 23.87
C SER A 251 36.12 -22.33 24.37
N ALA A 252 36.22 -21.33 25.26
CA ALA A 252 37.21 -21.27 26.34
C ALA A 252 37.04 -19.97 27.15
N LYS A 253 36.74 -20.11 28.45
CA LYS A 253 36.84 -19.00 29.43
C LYS A 253 38.31 -18.75 29.78
N PRO A 254 38.79 -17.50 29.86
CA PRO A 254 39.91 -17.16 30.74
C PRO A 254 39.36 -16.83 32.14
N SER A 255 39.98 -17.42 33.17
CA SER A 255 39.60 -17.26 34.57
C SER A 255 39.92 -15.85 35.10
N PHE A 256 38.95 -15.26 35.80
CA PHE A 256 39.03 -13.96 36.49
C PHE A 256 39.79 -14.07 37.83
N GLY A 257 40.93 -14.77 37.82
CA GLY A 257 41.66 -15.19 39.02
C GLY A 257 43.15 -14.87 38.96
N ARG A 258 43.52 -13.64 38.57
CA ARG A 258 44.87 -13.07 38.76
C ARG A 258 44.88 -11.60 38.33
N LEU A 259 44.30 -10.70 39.13
CA LEU A 259 44.59 -9.27 38.97
C LEU A 259 44.34 -8.39 40.20
N LEU A 260 43.94 -8.94 41.34
CA LEU A 260 43.80 -8.16 42.58
C LEU A 260 44.33 -8.93 43.79
N SER A 261 45.65 -8.95 43.94
CA SER A 261 46.31 -9.15 45.23
C SER A 261 47.62 -8.35 45.27
N LYS A 262 47.52 -7.07 45.69
CA LYS A 262 48.65 -6.41 46.36
C LYS A 262 48.74 -6.99 47.77
N PRO A 263 49.94 -6.98 48.37
CA PRO A 263 50.12 -6.00 49.45
C PRO A 263 51.42 -5.21 49.35
N ALA A 264 51.42 -4.08 50.04
CA ALA A 264 52.49 -3.12 50.17
C ALA A 264 53.49 -3.50 51.29
N HIS A 265 54.79 -3.27 51.01
CA HIS A 265 55.92 -2.91 51.92
C HIS A 265 56.33 -3.89 53.05
N PRO A 266 57.57 -3.81 53.62
CA PRO A 266 58.52 -2.67 53.68
C PRO A 266 60.04 -2.94 53.47
N ALA A 267 60.79 -1.84 53.35
CA ALA A 267 62.13 -1.47 53.87
C ALA A 267 63.38 -2.39 53.83
N ASN A 268 64.53 -1.70 53.65
CA ASN A 268 65.93 -2.01 54.00
C ASN A 268 66.70 -3.02 53.13
N ARG A 269 67.67 -2.54 52.33
CA ARG A 269 69.05 -2.15 52.71
C ARG A 269 69.72 -1.43 51.54
#